data_AF-A0A8T5I1L6-F1
#
_entry.id   AF-A0A8T5I1L6-F1
#
_cell.length_a   1.000
_cell.length_b   1.000
_cell.length_c   1.000
_cell.angle_alpha   90.00
_cell.angle_beta   90.00
_cell.angle_gamma   90.00
#
_symmetry.space_group_name_H-M   'P 1'
#
loop_
_entity.id
_entity.type
_entity.pdbx_description
1 polymer ?
#
loop_
_entity_poly.entity_id
_entity_poly.type
_entity_poly.pdbx_seq_one_letter_code
_entity_poly.pdbx_strand_id
1 'polypeptide(L)'
;IENNPILAIAETIIFHEFNEINFERPEKYGGNVSYSNYKDLENDFEKGKIHPGDLKQTVGNYLVKVISPIREKLNLSEEISEAIKKSF
;
A
#
# COMPACT_ATOMS: atom_id res chain seq x y z
N ILE A 1 14.95 5.36 8.69
CA ILE A 1 13.59 4.80 8.61
C ILE A 1 12.55 5.78 9.12
N GLU A 2 12.86 6.53 10.18
CA GLU A 2 12.03 7.62 10.69
C GLU A 2 11.54 8.55 9.56
N ASN A 3 10.28 8.98 9.67
CA ASN A 3 9.59 9.85 8.71
C ASN A 3 9.41 9.27 7.30
N ASN A 4 9.30 7.94 7.15
CA ASN A 4 8.92 7.32 5.88
C ASN A 4 7.38 7.18 5.78
N PRO A 5 6.70 8.00 4.95
CA PRO A 5 5.24 7.96 4.84
C PRO A 5 4.73 6.63 4.26
N ILE A 6 5.54 5.93 3.46
CA ILE A 6 5.13 4.66 2.85
C ILE A 6 5.07 3.55 3.91
N LEU A 7 6.01 3.54 4.86
CA LEU A 7 5.96 2.61 5.99
C LEU A 7 4.82 2.95 6.94
N ALA A 8 4.57 4.24 7.20
CA ALA A 8 3.44 4.67 8.02
C ALA A 8 2.08 4.23 7.42
N ILE A 9 1.92 4.32 6.09
CA ILE A 9 0.74 3.80 5.38
C ILE A 9 0.64 2.28 5.52
N ALA A 10 1.76 1.56 5.35
CA ALA A 10 1.77 0.11 5.50
C ALA A 10 1.32 -0.31 6.91
N GLU A 11 1.86 0.32 7.95
CA GLU A 11 1.51 0.07 9.35
C GLU A 11 0.05 0.40 9.66
N THR A 12 -0.39 1.61 9.31
CA THR A 12 -1.67 2.16 9.80
C THR A 12 -2.86 1.67 8.98
N ILE A 13 -2.68 1.46 7.68
CA ILE A 13 -3.78 1.14 6.76
C ILE A 13 -3.71 -0.31 6.33
N ILE A 14 -2.55 -0.75 5.79
CA ILE A 14 -2.47 -2.05 5.13
C ILE A 14 -2.48 -3.18 6.16
N PHE A 15 -1.66 -3.13 7.21
CA PHE A 15 -1.66 -4.14 8.27
C PHE A 15 -2.93 -4.11 9.14
N HIS A 16 -3.72 -3.02 9.08
CA HIS A 16 -5.03 -2.98 9.70
C HIS A 16 -6.08 -3.75 8.89
N GLU A 17 -6.07 -3.60 7.56
CA GLU A 17 -7.05 -4.21 6.65
C GLU A 17 -6.68 -5.65 6.24
N PHE A 18 -5.38 -5.97 6.18
CA PHE A 18 -4.87 -7.25 5.70
C PHE A 18 -3.98 -7.92 6.73
N ASN A 19 -4.09 -9.25 6.85
CA ASN A 19 -3.27 -10.04 7.75
C ASN A 19 -1.79 -10.14 7.29
N GLU A 20 -1.52 -9.92 6.00
CA GLU A 20 -0.18 -10.03 5.43
C GLU A 20 0.03 -9.11 4.22
N ILE A 21 1.29 -8.70 4.04
CA ILE A 21 1.77 -7.96 2.88
C ILE A 21 2.72 -8.85 2.08
N ASN A 22 2.37 -9.08 0.82
CA ASN A 22 3.10 -9.92 -0.11
C ASN A 22 3.88 -9.08 -1.11
N PHE A 23 5.19 -9.28 -1.18
CA PHE A 23 6.09 -8.68 -2.13
C PHE A 23 6.41 -9.70 -3.22
N GLU A 24 6.01 -9.39 -4.45
CA GLU A 24 6.30 -10.20 -5.63
C GLU A 24 7.47 -9.59 -6.39
N ARG A 25 8.62 -10.26 -6.39
CA ARG A 25 9.84 -9.79 -7.06
C ARG A 25 10.67 -10.96 -7.61
N PRO A 26 11.39 -10.78 -8.73
CA PRO A 26 12.25 -11.82 -9.30
C PRO A 26 13.28 -12.37 -8.31
N GLU A 27 13.64 -13.65 -8.43
CA GLU A 27 14.64 -14.31 -7.55
C GLU A 27 15.98 -13.58 -7.48
N LYS A 28 16.43 -13.02 -8.62
CA LYS A 28 17.67 -12.21 -8.69
C LYS A 28 17.67 -10.96 -7.79
N TYR A 29 16.51 -10.55 -7.28
CA TYR A 29 16.32 -9.41 -6.38
C TYR A 29 15.86 -9.83 -4.97
N GLY A 30 16.06 -11.10 -4.61
CA GLY A 30 15.72 -11.62 -3.28
C GLY A 30 14.42 -12.42 -3.20
N GLY A 31 13.75 -12.63 -4.34
CA GLY A 31 12.56 -13.50 -4.44
C GLY A 31 11.34 -12.98 -3.69
N ASN A 32 10.22 -13.68 -3.85
CA ASN A 32 8.97 -13.31 -3.17
C ASN A 32 9.15 -13.38 -1.64
N VAL A 33 8.56 -12.44 -0.93
CA VAL A 33 8.60 -12.38 0.53
C VAL A 33 7.27 -11.86 1.08
N SER A 34 6.85 -12.43 2.20
CA SER A 34 5.59 -12.09 2.85
C SER A 34 5.85 -11.69 4.29
N TYR A 35 5.17 -10.63 4.74
CA TYR A 35 5.25 -10.13 6.10
C TYR A 35 3.87 -10.16 6.74
N SER A 36 3.76 -10.85 7.88
CA SER A 36 2.53 -10.96 8.67
C SER A 36 2.43 -9.91 9.78
N ASN A 37 3.48 -9.11 9.98
CA ASN A 37 3.48 -7.98 10.90
C ASN A 37 4.40 -6.85 10.40
N TYR A 38 4.11 -5.63 10.84
CA TYR A 38 4.85 -4.43 10.44
C TYR A 38 6.32 -4.46 10.86
N LYS A 39 6.62 -4.99 12.05
CA LYS A 39 7.96 -4.93 12.63
C LYS A 39 8.99 -5.71 11.81
N ASP A 40 8.59 -6.85 11.25
CA ASP A 40 9.45 -7.64 10.38
C ASP A 40 9.73 -6.93 9.05
N LEU A 41 8.70 -6.28 8.47
CA LEU A 41 8.86 -5.46 7.26
C LEU A 41 9.81 -4.28 7.52
N GLU A 42 9.63 -3.56 8.62
CA GLU A 42 10.46 -2.42 9.02
C GLU A 42 11.92 -2.84 9.20
N ASN A 43 12.17 -3.92 9.93
CA ASN A 43 13.51 -4.45 10.17
C ASN A 43 14.21 -4.86 8.87
N ASP A 44 13.52 -5.50 7.95
CA ASP A 44 14.11 -5.93 6.67
C ASP A 44 14.31 -4.77 5.70
N PHE A 45 13.45 -3.74 5.77
CA PHE A 45 13.68 -2.48 5.07
C PHE A 45 14.92 -1.75 5.61
N GLU A 46 15.14 -1.77 6.94
CA GLU A 46 16.33 -1.16 7.57
C GLU A 46 17.63 -1.80 7.12
N LYS A 47 17.59 -3.12 7.04
CA LYS A 47 18.72 -3.93 6.58
C LYS A 47 18.92 -3.86 5.06
N GLY A 48 18.11 -3.08 4.34
CA GLY A 48 18.20 -2.92 2.89
C GLY A 48 17.78 -4.16 2.09
N LYS A 49 17.10 -5.13 2.72
CA LYS A 49 16.61 -6.34 2.02
C LYS A 49 15.39 -6.06 1.17
N ILE A 50 14.61 -5.03 1.51
CA ILE A 50 13.51 -4.53 0.69
C ILE A 50 13.96 -3.24 0.02
N HIS A 51 13.93 -3.23 -1.31
CA HIS A 51 14.25 -2.04 -2.07
C HIS A 51 13.12 -1.00 -1.95
N PRO A 52 13.42 0.31 -1.89
CA PRO A 52 12.39 1.36 -1.83
C PRO A 52 11.38 1.34 -2.97
N GLY A 53 11.81 0.89 -4.17
CA GLY A 53 10.91 0.70 -5.32
C GLY A 53 9.86 -0.38 -5.06
N ASP A 54 10.29 -1.53 -4.55
CA ASP A 54 9.40 -2.65 -4.23
C ASP A 54 8.41 -2.25 -3.14
N LEU A 55 8.88 -1.56 -2.10
CA LEU A 55 8.01 -1.05 -1.04
C LEU A 55 6.92 -0.12 -1.58
N LYS A 56 7.29 0.86 -2.40
CA LYS A 56 6.33 1.80 -3.00
C LYS A 56 5.31 1.08 -3.88
N GLN A 57 5.75 0.15 -4.72
CA GLN A 57 4.88 -0.57 -5.63
C GLN A 57 3.91 -1.47 -4.86
N THR A 58 4.41 -2.25 -3.91
CA THR A 58 3.58 -3.16 -3.10
C THR A 58 2.55 -2.37 -2.30
N VAL A 59 2.97 -1.34 -1.55
CA VAL A 59 2.06 -0.50 -0.77
C VAL A 59 1.01 0.17 -1.66
N GLY A 60 1.42 0.68 -2.83
CA GLY A 60 0.50 1.25 -3.82
C GLY A 60 -0.57 0.26 -4.30
N ASN A 61 -0.17 -0.98 -4.60
CA ASN A 61 -1.10 -2.04 -5.02
C ASN A 61 -2.12 -2.38 -3.94
N TYR A 62 -1.71 -2.43 -2.67
CA TYR A 62 -2.62 -2.66 -1.55
C TYR A 62 -3.56 -1.47 -1.33
N LEU A 63 -3.08 -0.23 -1.43
CA LEU A 63 -3.95 0.95 -1.39
C LEU A 63 -5.02 0.93 -2.49
N VAL A 64 -4.66 0.52 -3.71
CA VAL A 64 -5.63 0.35 -4.79
C VAL A 64 -6.72 -0.64 -4.38
N LYS A 65 -6.36 -1.78 -3.78
CA LYS A 65 -7.36 -2.77 -3.30
C LYS A 65 -8.31 -2.18 -2.24
N VAL A 66 -7.81 -1.36 -1.31
CA VAL A 66 -8.64 -0.69 -0.29
C VAL A 66 -9.59 0.32 -0.94
N ILE A 67 -9.13 1.06 -1.95
CA ILE A 67 -9.88 2.15 -2.57
C ILE A 67 -10.85 1.68 -3.66
N SER A 68 -10.55 0.56 -4.35
CA SER A 68 -11.36 0.07 -5.47
C SER A 68 -12.85 -0.11 -5.14
N PRO A 69 -13.26 -0.72 -4.01
CA PRO A 69 -14.67 -0.86 -3.68
C PRO A 69 -15.39 0.49 -3.50
N ILE A 70 -14.68 1.51 -3.02
CA ILE A 70 -15.20 2.86 -2.88
C ILE A 70 -15.40 3.47 -4.27
N ARG A 71 -14.43 3.32 -5.18
CA ARG A 71 -14.53 3.79 -6.57
C ARG A 71 -15.65 3.12 -7.35
N GLU A 72 -15.87 1.83 -7.15
CA GLU A 72 -16.93 1.08 -7.82
C GLU A 72 -18.32 1.43 -7.28
N LYS A 73 -18.46 1.65 -5.96
CA LYS A 73 -19.73 2.04 -5.33
C LYS A 73 -20.07 3.51 -5.53
N LEU A 74 -19.06 4.38 -5.57
CA LEU A 74 -19.17 5.73 -6.11
C LEU A 74 -19.29 5.62 -7.64
N ASN A 75 -20.38 5.04 -8.13
CA ASN A 75 -20.83 5.36 -9.47
C ASN A 75 -20.96 6.88 -9.48
N LEU A 76 -19.97 7.55 -10.07
CA LEU A 76 -19.93 8.99 -10.31
C LEU A 76 -21.09 9.30 -11.24
N SER A 77 -22.31 9.30 -10.72
CA SER A 77 -23.41 9.98 -11.38
C SER A 77 -22.90 11.40 -11.67
N GLU A 78 -23.28 11.93 -12.83
CA GLU A 78 -22.88 13.28 -13.21
C GLU A 78 -23.14 14.27 -12.08
N GLU A 79 -24.23 14.07 -11.34
CA GLU A 79 -24.59 14.83 -10.14
C GLU A 79 -23.53 14.81 -9.02
N ILE A 80 -23.06 13.63 -8.59
CA ILE A 80 -22.03 13.52 -7.52
C ILE A 80 -20.70 14.09 -8.02
N SER A 81 -20.34 13.80 -9.27
CA SER A 81 -19.11 14.32 -9.89
C SER A 81 -19.12 15.85 -9.96
N GLU A 82 -20.25 16.45 -10.36
CA GLU A 82 -20.43 17.90 -10.40
C GLU A 82 -20.42 18.52 -9.01
N ALA A 83 -21.06 17.91 -8.02
CA ALA A 83 -21.08 18.41 -6.66
C ALA A 83 -19.66 18.48 -6.06
N ILE A 84 -18.83 17.46 -6.29
CA ILE A 84 -17.42 17.45 -5.88
C ILE A 84 -16.66 18.58 -6.57
N LYS A 85 -16.82 18.74 -7.90
CA LYS A 85 -16.13 19.79 -8.68
C LYS A 85 -16.53 21.21 -8.30
N LYS A 86 -17.75 21.43 -7.79
CA LYS A 86 -18.24 22.75 -7.37
C LYS A 86 -17.81 23.13 -5.94
N SER A 87 -17.39 22.14 -5.15
CA SER A 87 -17.06 22.34 -3.72
C SER A 87 -15.58 22.63 -3.45
N PHE A 88 -14.71 22.48 -4.46
CA PHE A 88 -13.28 22.74 -4.42
C PHE A 88 -12.88 23.64 -5.60
#